data_AF-A0A653KDW9-F1
#
_entry.id   AF-A0A653KDW9-F1
#
_cell.length_a   1.000
_cell.length_b   1.000
_cell.length_c   1.000
_cell.angle_alpha   90.00
_cell.angle_beta   90.00
_cell.angle_gamma   90.00
#
_symmetry.space_group_name_H-M   'P 1'
#
loop_
_entity.id
_entity.type
_entity.pdbx_description
1 polymer ?
#
loop_
_entity_poly.entity_id
_entity_poly.type
_entity_poly.pdbx_seq_one_letter_code
_entity_poly.pdbx_strand_id
1 'polypeptide(L)'
;MKFKRQIHAQIYTPNMLTEPKDFFRRVKHYCDYFPEMLPEKCGFWSPLKIPFSPEIIENMIPNDRGGAADRLSCQRLKKPRCQIQFSPSRHGHTHSTEYIGPELEQIDQKKLINYLKIATLQFNGDLAVIDANRHKDPDPRIIEGWSNVTPYTHQLKHWLPDMYWGVVFGKPYVDLFGLECLLSTPAYLVEKLSDHAVYIQLSEHLQDVFEKNDQIDGQRELVKHHLGYDAFWSAEKSYVINIDYRFLKGLSEHTVVHIPLQTNYTDVFRVPHFNLISDSYMQAETPPANIYTYLSEIKKLETDQWSIQLSQAWLLRPFDPVALGYSADDIYSHGDVQEIEFFYKPDGYDSPIEKELFIGAWDRTDQEKISRQEYTESSIQALIENYPPAASKWVTVESKIVHFEEYSEVYLDQTDQQDFNLFRIAIKVIIFDSYFVKLTFMDYWCNELSESKQISDPIFSSFQVK
;
A
#
# COMPACT_ATOMS: atom_id res chain seq x y z
N MET A 1 -8.57 -16.38 -22.37
CA MET A 1 -9.93 -16.92 -22.13
C MET A 1 -10.82 -15.77 -21.71
N LYS A 2 -12.08 -15.70 -22.16
CA LYS A 2 -12.98 -14.59 -21.83
C LYS A 2 -14.15 -15.09 -20.98
N PHE A 3 -14.26 -14.58 -19.77
CA PHE A 3 -15.42 -14.76 -18.88
C PHE A 3 -16.46 -13.67 -19.17
N LYS A 4 -17.73 -13.93 -18.87
CA LYS A 4 -18.76 -12.88 -18.85
C LYS A 4 -18.74 -12.13 -17.53
N ARG A 5 -18.76 -12.87 -16.41
CA ARG A 5 -18.65 -12.42 -15.03
C ARG A 5 -17.82 -13.44 -14.25
N GLN A 6 -16.55 -13.13 -14.04
CA GLN A 6 -15.66 -13.98 -13.26
C GLN A 6 -15.86 -13.70 -11.77
N ILE A 7 -16.00 -14.76 -10.98
CA ILE A 7 -15.85 -14.69 -9.53
C ILE A 7 -14.35 -14.71 -9.23
N HIS A 8 -13.91 -13.96 -8.24
CA HIS A 8 -12.56 -14.00 -7.73
C HIS A 8 -12.60 -14.47 -6.29
N ALA A 9 -12.23 -15.74 -6.07
CA ALA A 9 -12.10 -16.32 -4.74
C ALA A 9 -10.63 -16.59 -4.45
N GLN A 10 -10.14 -16.13 -3.31
CA GLN A 10 -8.72 -16.27 -2.95
C GLN A 10 -8.51 -16.56 -1.47
N ILE A 11 -7.63 -17.51 -1.17
CA ILE A 11 -7.23 -17.87 0.20
C ILE A 11 -5.76 -17.47 0.39
N TYR A 12 -5.46 -16.88 1.53
CA TYR A 12 -4.13 -16.44 1.97
C TYR A 12 -3.72 -17.29 3.18
N THR A 13 -2.56 -17.93 3.11
CA THR A 13 -2.05 -18.79 4.20
C THR A 13 -0.63 -18.39 4.59
N PRO A 14 -0.27 -18.48 5.89
CA PRO A 14 1.07 -18.17 6.38
C PRO A 14 2.11 -19.23 5.99
N ASN A 15 1.69 -20.41 5.52
CA ASN A 15 2.59 -21.43 4.99
C ASN A 15 3.16 -21.01 3.63
N MET A 16 4.47 -21.17 3.42
CA MET A 16 5.15 -20.77 2.16
C MET A 16 4.81 -21.67 0.97
N LEU A 17 4.24 -22.86 1.19
CA LEU A 17 3.83 -23.84 0.18
C LEU A 17 4.92 -24.16 -0.88
N THR A 18 6.21 -23.94 -0.58
CA THR A 18 7.28 -24.33 -1.50
C THR A 18 7.68 -25.79 -1.30
N GLU A 19 7.46 -26.34 -0.10
CA GLU A 19 7.63 -27.77 0.16
C GLU A 19 6.60 -28.59 -0.66
N PRO A 20 7.05 -29.56 -1.49
CA PRO A 20 6.17 -30.35 -2.36
C PRO A 20 4.99 -31.00 -1.65
N LYS A 21 5.22 -31.55 -0.46
CA LYS A 21 4.21 -32.28 0.29
C LYS A 21 3.01 -31.39 0.64
N ASP A 22 3.28 -30.20 1.15
CA ASP A 22 2.24 -29.25 1.54
C ASP A 22 1.56 -28.65 0.32
N PHE A 23 2.33 -28.36 -0.72
CA PHE A 23 1.81 -27.92 -2.00
C PHE A 23 0.84 -28.93 -2.61
N PHE A 24 1.24 -30.21 -2.71
CA PHE A 24 0.39 -31.28 -3.25
C PHE A 24 -0.82 -31.54 -2.39
N ARG A 25 -0.70 -31.45 -1.06
CA ARG A 25 -1.84 -31.56 -0.16
C ARG A 25 -2.89 -30.48 -0.47
N ARG A 26 -2.47 -29.26 -0.79
CA ARG A 26 -3.36 -28.17 -1.20
C ARG A 26 -4.05 -28.45 -2.54
N VAL A 27 -3.28 -28.85 -3.56
CA VAL A 27 -3.82 -29.16 -4.89
C VAL A 27 -4.81 -30.34 -4.85
N LYS A 28 -4.48 -31.40 -4.09
CA LYS A 28 -5.36 -32.57 -3.92
C LYS A 28 -6.67 -32.19 -3.22
N HIS A 29 -6.61 -31.38 -2.16
CA HIS A 29 -7.80 -30.93 -1.46
C HIS A 29 -8.80 -30.21 -2.40
N TYR A 30 -8.31 -29.34 -3.29
CA TYR A 30 -9.14 -28.74 -4.33
C TYR A 30 -9.77 -29.80 -5.25
N CYS A 31 -8.95 -30.75 -5.74
CA CYS A 31 -9.40 -31.77 -6.68
C CYS A 31 -10.48 -32.68 -6.09
N ASP A 32 -10.31 -33.07 -4.83
CA ASP A 32 -11.23 -33.93 -4.10
C ASP A 32 -12.57 -33.23 -3.84
N TYR A 33 -12.53 -31.92 -3.56
CA TYR A 33 -13.73 -31.13 -3.27
C TYR A 33 -14.51 -30.74 -4.53
N PHE A 34 -13.81 -30.50 -5.65
CA PHE A 34 -14.39 -30.07 -6.93
C PHE A 34 -14.10 -31.03 -8.10
N PRO A 35 -14.59 -32.27 -8.07
CA PRO A 35 -14.43 -33.21 -9.19
C PRO A 35 -15.04 -32.69 -10.51
N GLU A 36 -16.08 -31.83 -10.42
CA GLU A 36 -16.73 -31.21 -11.58
C GLU A 36 -15.93 -30.04 -12.18
N MET A 37 -14.99 -29.46 -11.42
CA MET A 37 -14.14 -28.34 -11.83
C MET A 37 -12.66 -28.72 -11.98
N LEU A 38 -12.36 -30.00 -12.19
CA LEU A 38 -11.00 -30.43 -12.46
C LEU A 38 -10.42 -29.69 -13.68
N PRO A 39 -9.18 -29.17 -13.58
CA PRO A 39 -8.51 -28.53 -14.69
C PRO A 39 -8.40 -29.46 -15.90
N GLU A 40 -8.36 -28.88 -17.10
CA GLU A 40 -8.02 -29.60 -18.32
C GLU A 40 -6.53 -29.47 -18.63
N LYS A 41 -5.93 -28.31 -18.30
CA LYS A 41 -4.52 -28.01 -18.50
C LYS A 41 -3.92 -27.34 -17.29
N CYS A 42 -2.63 -27.54 -17.08
CA CYS A 42 -1.83 -26.86 -16.08
C CYS A 42 -0.43 -26.52 -16.59
N GLY A 43 0.31 -25.76 -15.79
CA GLY A 43 1.72 -25.46 -16.02
C GLY A 43 2.24 -24.39 -15.07
N PHE A 44 3.56 -24.34 -14.92
CA PHE A 44 4.25 -23.35 -14.10
C PHE A 44 4.58 -22.05 -14.86
N TRP A 45 4.41 -22.08 -16.19
CA TRP A 45 4.62 -20.94 -17.08
C TRP A 45 3.59 -20.95 -18.20
N SER A 46 3.28 -19.75 -18.70
CA SER A 46 2.47 -19.60 -19.91
C SER A 46 3.31 -19.88 -21.16
N PRO A 47 2.75 -20.52 -22.20
CA PRO A 47 1.39 -21.07 -22.26
C PRO A 47 1.24 -22.41 -21.52
N LEU A 48 0.05 -22.69 -20.98
CA LEU A 48 -0.26 -23.94 -20.26
C LEU A 48 -0.35 -25.12 -21.24
N LYS A 49 0.63 -26.04 -21.18
CA LYS A 49 0.77 -27.16 -22.13
C LYS A 49 0.49 -28.55 -21.53
N ILE A 50 0.50 -28.70 -20.21
CA ILE A 50 0.44 -30.01 -19.56
C ILE A 50 -1.04 -30.41 -19.37
N PRO A 51 -1.53 -31.52 -19.96
CA PRO A 51 -2.85 -32.05 -19.64
C PRO A 51 -2.94 -32.38 -18.16
N PHE A 52 -4.00 -31.94 -17.49
CA PHE A 52 -4.14 -32.17 -16.05
C PHE A 52 -4.89 -33.47 -15.76
N SER A 53 -4.39 -34.23 -14.80
CA SER A 53 -5.11 -35.29 -14.08
C SER A 53 -4.64 -35.32 -12.62
N PRO A 54 -5.45 -35.82 -11.66
CA PRO A 54 -4.99 -35.96 -10.28
C PRO A 54 -3.74 -36.85 -10.12
N GLU A 55 -3.53 -37.80 -11.03
CA GLU A 55 -2.41 -38.74 -10.99
C GLU A 55 -1.04 -38.08 -11.25
N ILE A 56 -1.02 -36.94 -11.96
CA ILE A 56 0.25 -36.26 -12.26
C ILE A 56 0.75 -35.37 -11.11
N ILE A 57 -0.08 -35.10 -10.09
CA ILE A 57 0.19 -34.09 -9.06
C ILE A 57 1.56 -34.32 -8.42
N GLU A 58 1.85 -35.53 -7.96
CA GLU A 58 3.08 -35.83 -7.20
C GLU A 58 4.37 -35.72 -8.04
N ASN A 59 4.25 -35.69 -9.37
CA ASN A 59 5.37 -35.67 -10.30
C ASN A 59 5.45 -34.37 -11.11
N MET A 60 4.59 -33.38 -10.81
CA MET A 60 4.46 -32.20 -11.67
C MET A 60 5.51 -31.12 -11.38
N ILE A 61 6.08 -31.07 -10.17
CA ILE A 61 7.09 -30.05 -9.83
C ILE A 61 8.36 -30.33 -10.64
N PRO A 62 8.85 -29.35 -11.42
CA PRO A 62 10.07 -29.55 -12.20
C PRO A 62 11.30 -29.66 -11.29
N ASN A 63 12.27 -30.49 -11.69
CA ASN A 63 13.52 -30.70 -10.92
C ASN A 63 14.47 -29.50 -10.95
N ASP A 64 14.21 -28.49 -11.79
CA ASP A 64 15.11 -27.35 -12.05
C ASP A 64 15.26 -26.38 -10.87
N ARG A 65 14.48 -26.55 -9.79
CA ARG A 65 14.49 -25.71 -8.59
C ARG A 65 14.71 -26.49 -7.29
N GLY A 66 15.52 -27.55 -7.35
CA GLY A 66 15.80 -28.39 -6.17
C GLY A 66 14.54 -29.05 -5.61
N GLY A 67 13.55 -29.29 -6.48
CA GLY A 67 12.26 -29.87 -6.12
C GLY A 67 11.27 -28.93 -5.43
N ALA A 68 11.55 -27.63 -5.27
CA ALA A 68 10.61 -26.68 -4.66
C ALA A 68 9.42 -26.37 -5.60
N ALA A 69 8.21 -26.32 -5.04
CA ALA A 69 7.02 -25.90 -5.76
C ALA A 69 7.11 -24.43 -6.20
N ASP A 70 6.51 -24.13 -7.34
CA ASP A 70 6.34 -22.78 -7.85
C ASP A 70 4.86 -22.54 -8.22
N ARG A 71 4.55 -21.32 -8.67
CA ARG A 71 3.21 -20.94 -9.13
C ARG A 71 2.69 -21.93 -10.17
N LEU A 72 1.68 -22.72 -9.80
CA LEU A 72 0.96 -23.61 -10.70
C LEU A 72 -0.31 -22.91 -11.18
N SER A 73 -0.37 -22.66 -12.48
CA SER A 73 -1.54 -22.14 -13.16
C SER A 73 -2.31 -23.29 -13.81
N CYS A 74 -3.60 -23.34 -13.57
CA CYS A 74 -4.52 -24.37 -14.02
C CYS A 74 -5.71 -23.74 -14.75
N GLN A 75 -6.22 -24.43 -15.76
CA GLN A 75 -7.31 -23.93 -16.58
C GLN A 75 -8.28 -25.04 -16.99
N ARG A 76 -9.57 -24.70 -16.94
CA ARG A 76 -10.68 -25.46 -17.49
C ARG A 76 -11.46 -24.60 -18.49
N LEU A 77 -11.54 -25.05 -19.74
CA LEU A 77 -12.23 -24.35 -20.84
C LEU A 77 -13.67 -24.85 -21.02
N LYS A 78 -13.94 -26.10 -20.68
CA LYS A 78 -15.29 -26.68 -20.61
C LYS A 78 -16.10 -26.08 -19.47
N LYS A 79 -17.42 -26.15 -19.57
CA LYS A 79 -18.29 -25.76 -18.45
C LYS A 79 -18.17 -26.78 -17.30
N PRO A 80 -18.15 -26.34 -16.03
CA PRO A 80 -17.98 -24.95 -15.61
C PRO A 80 -16.58 -24.42 -15.92
N ARG A 81 -16.49 -23.25 -16.56
CA ARG A 81 -15.20 -22.61 -16.90
C ARG A 81 -14.54 -22.12 -15.62
N CYS A 82 -13.24 -22.37 -15.49
CA CYS A 82 -12.51 -21.99 -14.30
C CYS A 82 -11.02 -21.74 -14.60
N GLN A 83 -10.44 -20.77 -13.89
CA GLN A 83 -9.00 -20.61 -13.73
C GLN A 83 -8.66 -20.90 -12.27
N ILE A 84 -7.61 -21.68 -12.04
CA ILE A 84 -7.11 -21.94 -10.68
C ILE A 84 -5.63 -21.61 -10.66
N GLN A 85 -5.16 -21.02 -9.57
CA GLN A 85 -3.75 -20.76 -9.39
C GLN A 85 -3.34 -21.06 -7.95
N PHE A 86 -2.29 -21.86 -7.78
CA PHE A 86 -1.64 -22.06 -6.49
C PHE A 86 -0.30 -21.36 -6.54
N SER A 87 -0.09 -20.36 -5.68
CA SER A 87 1.12 -19.53 -5.67
C SER A 87 1.81 -19.68 -4.32
N PRO A 88 2.90 -20.47 -4.25
CA PRO A 88 3.80 -20.44 -3.11
C PRO A 88 4.30 -19.01 -2.87
N SER A 89 4.55 -18.69 -1.60
CA SER A 89 5.17 -17.42 -1.24
C SER A 89 6.64 -17.42 -1.65
N ARG A 90 7.06 -16.41 -2.40
CA ARG A 90 8.45 -16.21 -2.88
C ARG A 90 8.79 -14.72 -2.89
N HIS A 91 10.08 -14.39 -2.91
CA HIS A 91 10.59 -13.03 -3.20
C HIS A 91 9.95 -11.89 -2.39
N GLY A 92 9.75 -12.08 -1.08
CA GLY A 92 9.18 -11.04 -0.22
C GLY A 92 7.64 -10.98 -0.21
N HIS A 93 6.95 -11.91 -0.89
CA HIS A 93 5.52 -12.10 -0.66
C HIS A 93 5.27 -12.60 0.77
N THR A 94 4.16 -12.14 1.34
CA THR A 94 3.78 -12.42 2.73
C THR A 94 3.14 -13.80 2.89
N HIS A 95 2.27 -14.16 1.95
CA HIS A 95 1.42 -15.34 2.03
C HIS A 95 1.55 -16.17 0.77
N SER A 96 1.34 -17.48 0.90
CA SER A 96 0.96 -18.27 -0.26
C SER A 96 -0.51 -18.09 -0.56
N THR A 97 -0.88 -18.22 -1.82
CA THR A 97 -2.25 -18.00 -2.26
C THR A 97 -2.81 -19.16 -3.05
N GLU A 98 -4.11 -19.38 -2.87
CA GLU A 98 -4.92 -20.23 -3.74
C GLU A 98 -6.02 -19.36 -4.34
N TYR A 99 -6.02 -19.20 -5.65
CA TYR A 99 -7.01 -18.45 -6.41
C TYR A 99 -7.90 -19.41 -7.19
N ILE A 100 -9.21 -19.17 -7.13
CA ILE A 100 -10.24 -19.90 -7.87
C ILE A 100 -11.13 -18.88 -8.56
N GLY A 101 -11.12 -18.90 -9.89
CA GLY A 101 -11.80 -17.93 -10.72
C GLY A 101 -12.80 -18.55 -11.69
N PRO A 102 -13.96 -19.03 -11.22
CA PRO A 102 -14.99 -19.61 -12.07
C PRO A 102 -15.91 -18.56 -12.70
N GLU A 103 -16.66 -18.96 -13.74
CA GLU A 103 -17.77 -18.16 -14.26
C GLU A 103 -18.97 -18.21 -13.30
N LEU A 104 -19.46 -17.04 -12.89
CA LEU A 104 -20.52 -16.84 -11.89
C LEU A 104 -21.78 -17.69 -12.13
N GLU A 105 -22.25 -17.74 -13.38
CA GLU A 105 -23.49 -18.45 -13.76
C GLU A 105 -23.31 -19.97 -13.93
N GLN A 106 -22.09 -20.49 -13.80
CA GLN A 106 -21.80 -21.89 -14.11
C GLN A 106 -21.51 -22.74 -12.88
N ILE A 107 -21.48 -22.14 -11.69
CA ILE A 107 -21.10 -22.83 -10.45
C ILE A 107 -22.09 -22.60 -9.32
N ASP A 108 -22.14 -23.55 -8.39
CA ASP A 108 -22.82 -23.37 -7.11
C ASP A 108 -21.98 -22.49 -6.19
N GLN A 109 -22.41 -21.24 -6.01
CA GLN A 109 -21.74 -20.26 -5.17
C GLN A 109 -21.68 -20.72 -3.70
N LYS A 110 -22.69 -21.44 -3.20
CA LYS A 110 -22.68 -21.96 -1.82
C LYS A 110 -21.59 -23.01 -1.65
N LYS A 111 -21.40 -23.87 -2.65
CA LYS A 111 -20.31 -24.86 -2.66
C LYS A 111 -18.93 -24.20 -2.64
N LEU A 112 -18.75 -23.11 -3.40
CA LEU A 112 -17.51 -22.32 -3.41
C LEU A 112 -17.25 -21.62 -2.07
N ILE A 113 -18.26 -20.98 -1.48
CA ILE A 113 -18.17 -20.35 -0.15
C ILE A 113 -17.78 -21.39 0.91
N ASN A 114 -18.43 -22.56 0.88
CA ASN A 114 -18.13 -23.63 1.83
C ASN A 114 -16.70 -24.18 1.66
N TYR A 115 -16.18 -24.23 0.42
CA TYR A 115 -14.78 -24.56 0.20
C TYR A 115 -13.84 -23.57 0.87
N LEU A 116 -14.08 -22.25 0.72
CA LEU A 116 -13.24 -21.23 1.34
C LEU A 116 -13.22 -21.35 2.86
N LYS A 117 -14.38 -21.62 3.48
CA LYS A 117 -14.49 -21.87 4.92
C LYS A 117 -13.67 -23.09 5.34
N ILE A 118 -13.86 -24.24 4.70
CA ILE A 118 -13.19 -25.50 5.04
C ILE A 118 -11.68 -25.40 4.81
N ALA A 119 -11.26 -24.90 3.65
CA ALA A 119 -9.86 -24.77 3.30
C ALA A 119 -9.15 -23.77 4.22
N THR A 120 -9.82 -22.69 4.64
CA THR A 120 -9.27 -21.76 5.64
C THR A 120 -9.01 -22.45 6.97
N LEU A 121 -9.97 -23.22 7.49
CA LEU A 121 -9.77 -23.98 8.73
C LEU A 121 -8.70 -25.07 8.60
N GLN A 122 -8.68 -25.78 7.47
CA GLN A 122 -7.77 -26.90 7.25
C GLN A 122 -6.31 -26.47 7.07
N PHE A 123 -6.08 -25.30 6.47
CA PHE A 123 -4.76 -24.81 6.09
C PHE A 123 -4.36 -23.51 6.80
N ASN A 124 -4.99 -23.21 7.94
CA ASN A 124 -4.74 -22.01 8.75
C ASN A 124 -4.74 -20.75 7.88
N GLY A 125 -5.78 -20.54 7.07
CA GLY A 125 -5.88 -19.34 6.25
C GLY A 125 -6.00 -18.10 7.13
N ASP A 126 -5.15 -17.11 6.89
CA ASP A 126 -5.21 -15.82 7.58
C ASP A 126 -6.37 -14.98 7.07
N LEU A 127 -6.68 -15.12 5.78
CA LEU A 127 -7.76 -14.45 5.08
C LEU A 127 -8.27 -15.34 3.94
N ALA A 128 -9.57 -15.36 3.71
CA ALA A 128 -10.11 -15.78 2.42
C ALA A 128 -11.17 -14.77 1.95
N VAL A 129 -11.17 -14.46 0.66
CA VAL A 129 -12.11 -13.50 0.08
C VAL A 129 -12.83 -14.14 -1.10
N ILE A 130 -14.07 -13.72 -1.32
CA ILE A 130 -14.84 -13.98 -2.54
C ILE A 130 -15.56 -12.70 -2.94
N ASP A 131 -15.29 -12.25 -4.15
CA ASP A 131 -15.95 -11.07 -4.74
C ASP A 131 -16.01 -11.19 -6.26
N ALA A 132 -16.57 -10.21 -6.94
CA ALA A 132 -16.62 -10.14 -8.40
C ALA A 132 -16.36 -8.72 -8.88
N ASN A 133 -15.76 -8.57 -10.06
CA ASN A 133 -15.42 -7.23 -10.55
C ASN A 133 -16.69 -6.42 -10.87
N ARG A 134 -16.98 -5.41 -10.06
CA ARG A 134 -18.16 -4.55 -10.20
C ARG A 134 -18.04 -3.54 -11.35
N HIS A 135 -16.82 -3.22 -11.79
CA HIS A 135 -16.56 -2.24 -12.85
C HIS A 135 -16.05 -2.93 -14.13
N LYS A 136 -16.58 -2.50 -15.29
CA LYS A 136 -16.08 -2.97 -16.60
C LYS A 136 -14.68 -2.44 -16.90
N ASP A 137 -14.39 -1.24 -16.38
CA ASP A 137 -13.12 -0.54 -16.53
C ASP A 137 -12.62 -0.16 -15.12
N PRO A 138 -11.34 -0.40 -14.77
CA PRO A 138 -10.78 0.05 -13.50
C PRO A 138 -10.86 1.58 -13.42
N ASP A 139 -11.25 2.14 -12.26
CA ASP A 139 -11.21 3.59 -12.05
C ASP A 139 -9.75 4.06 -12.16
N PRO A 140 -9.41 4.95 -13.11
CA PRO A 140 -8.03 5.37 -13.31
C PRO A 140 -7.43 6.15 -12.13
N ARG A 141 -8.26 6.70 -11.23
CA ARG A 141 -7.80 7.34 -9.96
C ARG A 141 -7.38 6.32 -8.91
N ILE A 142 -7.72 5.07 -9.12
CA ILE A 142 -7.28 3.95 -8.30
C ILE A 142 -5.98 3.46 -8.92
N ILE A 143 -4.86 4.03 -8.45
CA ILE A 143 -3.48 3.80 -8.88
C ILE A 143 -3.23 2.31 -9.19
N GLU A 144 -2.50 2.02 -10.28
CA GLU A 144 -2.01 0.69 -10.62
C GLU A 144 -1.42 -0.01 -9.38
N GLY A 145 -2.05 -1.12 -8.99
CA GLY A 145 -1.86 -1.77 -7.69
C GLY A 145 -3.19 -2.09 -6.99
N TRP A 146 -4.28 -1.47 -7.42
CA TRP A 146 -5.59 -1.55 -6.77
C TRP A 146 -6.75 -2.00 -7.68
N SER A 147 -6.45 -2.39 -8.92
CA SER A 147 -7.40 -2.94 -9.89
C SER A 147 -7.86 -4.38 -9.61
N ASN A 148 -7.46 -4.98 -8.48
CA ASN A 148 -7.73 -6.38 -8.21
C ASN A 148 -8.91 -6.58 -7.26
N VAL A 149 -9.81 -7.45 -7.68
CA VAL A 149 -10.92 -8.02 -6.89
C VAL A 149 -10.41 -8.80 -5.66
N THR A 150 -9.09 -8.97 -5.51
CA THR A 150 -8.43 -9.64 -4.38
C THR A 150 -7.18 -8.87 -3.93
N PRO A 151 -6.85 -8.86 -2.63
CA PRO A 151 -5.73 -8.07 -2.11
C PRO A 151 -4.36 -8.67 -2.48
N TYR A 152 -3.33 -7.84 -2.63
CA TYR A 152 -1.96 -8.34 -2.72
C TYR A 152 -1.40 -8.66 -1.33
N THR A 153 -0.58 -9.72 -1.25
CA THR A 153 -0.04 -10.21 0.02
C THR A 153 0.80 -9.16 0.76
N HIS A 154 1.60 -8.38 0.04
CA HIS A 154 2.42 -7.33 0.63
C HIS A 154 1.57 -6.18 1.18
N GLN A 155 0.42 -5.86 0.57
CA GLN A 155 -0.48 -4.80 1.02
C GLN A 155 -1.16 -5.12 2.35
N LEU A 156 -1.45 -6.41 2.60
CA LEU A 156 -2.18 -6.82 3.82
C LEU A 156 -1.44 -6.45 5.12
N LYS A 157 -0.12 -6.20 5.06
CA LYS A 157 0.69 -5.70 6.18
C LYS A 157 0.52 -4.21 6.46
N HIS A 158 -0.15 -3.50 5.57
CA HIS A 158 -0.33 -2.04 5.61
C HIS A 158 -1.81 -1.68 5.78
N TRP A 159 -2.72 -2.44 5.18
CA TRP A 159 -4.18 -2.28 5.27
C TRP A 159 -4.91 -3.42 4.56
N LEU A 160 -6.20 -3.59 4.85
CA LEU A 160 -7.15 -4.28 3.99
C LEU A 160 -7.67 -3.30 2.91
N PRO A 161 -7.59 -3.60 1.60
CA PRO A 161 -7.96 -2.62 0.58
C PRO A 161 -9.43 -2.15 0.66
N ASP A 162 -10.34 -3.08 0.91
CA ASP A 162 -11.76 -2.80 1.14
C ASP A 162 -12.39 -3.99 1.88
N MET A 163 -13.64 -3.86 2.32
CA MET A 163 -14.43 -5.03 2.68
C MET A 163 -14.81 -5.76 1.39
N TYR A 164 -14.72 -7.10 1.33
CA TYR A 164 -15.15 -7.91 0.16
C TYR A 164 -16.55 -8.52 0.38
N TRP A 165 -17.23 -8.96 -0.69
CA TRP A 165 -18.61 -9.46 -0.61
C TRP A 165 -18.75 -10.62 0.38
N GLY A 166 -17.82 -11.57 0.35
CA GLY A 166 -17.68 -12.62 1.36
C GLY A 166 -16.23 -12.69 1.84
N VAL A 167 -16.04 -12.74 3.16
CA VAL A 167 -14.72 -12.78 3.78
C VAL A 167 -14.70 -13.84 4.88
N VAL A 168 -13.67 -14.69 4.91
CA VAL A 168 -13.28 -15.45 6.10
C VAL A 168 -12.10 -14.74 6.73
N PHE A 169 -12.32 -14.17 7.91
CA PHE A 169 -11.26 -13.61 8.74
C PHE A 169 -10.66 -14.74 9.58
N GLY A 170 -9.38 -15.05 9.34
CA GLY A 170 -8.62 -16.02 10.12
C GLY A 170 -8.03 -15.40 11.39
N LYS A 171 -7.15 -16.16 12.05
CA LYS A 171 -6.62 -15.82 13.38
C LYS A 171 -6.07 -14.39 13.48
N PRO A 172 -5.22 -13.89 12.57
CA PRO A 172 -4.65 -12.55 12.71
C PRO A 172 -5.70 -11.44 12.74
N TYR A 173 -6.80 -11.61 11.99
CA TYR A 173 -7.89 -10.64 11.96
C TYR A 173 -8.87 -10.82 13.12
N VAL A 174 -9.07 -12.05 13.61
CA VAL A 174 -9.82 -12.28 14.86
C VAL A 174 -9.09 -11.66 16.05
N ASP A 175 -7.76 -11.76 16.09
CA ASP A 175 -6.95 -11.12 17.13
C ASP A 175 -6.99 -9.58 17.00
N LEU A 176 -7.01 -9.04 15.77
CA LEU A 176 -7.07 -7.60 15.49
C LEU A 176 -8.42 -6.95 15.85
N PHE A 177 -9.52 -7.57 15.42
CA PHE A 177 -10.86 -7.02 15.59
C PHE A 177 -11.53 -7.46 16.88
N GLY A 178 -11.16 -8.64 17.39
CA GLY A 178 -11.88 -9.32 18.46
C GLY A 178 -13.05 -10.14 17.93
N LEU A 179 -13.21 -11.35 18.48
CA LEU A 179 -14.26 -12.27 18.06
C LEU A 179 -15.68 -11.68 18.21
N GLU A 180 -15.96 -11.01 19.32
CA GLU A 180 -17.29 -10.42 19.58
C GLU A 180 -17.62 -9.27 18.62
N CYS A 181 -16.63 -8.44 18.29
CA CYS A 181 -16.77 -7.38 17.28
C CYS A 181 -17.12 -8.00 15.93
N LEU A 182 -16.37 -9.03 15.50
CA LEU A 182 -16.64 -9.72 14.23
C LEU A 182 -18.04 -10.35 14.22
N LEU A 183 -18.45 -11.04 15.29
CA LEU A 183 -19.76 -11.70 15.37
C LEU A 183 -20.95 -10.73 15.42
N SER A 184 -20.73 -9.48 15.84
CA SER A 184 -21.74 -8.42 15.87
C SER A 184 -21.74 -7.54 14.61
N THR A 185 -20.92 -7.86 13.61
CA THR A 185 -20.81 -7.08 12.37
C THR A 185 -22.17 -6.94 11.68
N PRO A 186 -22.60 -5.73 11.30
CA PRO A 186 -23.83 -5.53 10.56
C PRO A 186 -23.62 -6.03 9.13
N ALA A 187 -23.96 -7.29 8.86
CA ALA A 187 -23.87 -7.91 7.55
C ALA A 187 -25.06 -8.88 7.37
N TYR A 188 -25.32 -9.30 6.12
CA TYR A 188 -26.41 -10.25 5.84
C TYR A 188 -26.25 -11.57 6.59
N LEU A 189 -25.02 -12.09 6.63
CA LEU A 189 -24.70 -13.30 7.39
C LEU A 189 -23.34 -13.14 8.05
N VAL A 190 -23.30 -13.49 9.34
CA VAL A 190 -22.08 -13.65 10.12
C VAL A 190 -22.10 -15.04 10.75
N GLU A 191 -21.04 -15.81 10.53
CA GLU A 191 -20.95 -17.20 10.98
C GLU A 191 -19.64 -17.45 11.70
N LYS A 192 -19.72 -17.90 12.96
CA LYS A 192 -18.55 -18.39 13.69
C LYS A 192 -18.13 -19.74 13.10
N LEU A 193 -16.94 -19.81 12.50
CA LEU A 193 -16.37 -21.07 12.01
C LEU A 193 -15.56 -21.79 13.09
N SER A 194 -14.84 -21.02 13.91
CA SER A 194 -14.11 -21.49 15.09
C SER A 194 -13.84 -20.31 16.05
N ASP A 195 -13.07 -20.53 17.12
CA ASP A 195 -12.58 -19.43 17.98
C ASP A 195 -11.55 -18.53 17.30
N HIS A 196 -11.06 -18.95 16.12
CA HIS A 196 -10.02 -18.24 15.35
C HIS A 196 -10.45 -17.95 13.92
N ALA A 197 -11.72 -18.15 13.58
CA ALA A 197 -12.21 -17.85 12.25
C ALA A 197 -13.69 -17.44 12.24
N VAL A 198 -14.00 -16.35 11.53
CA VAL A 198 -15.35 -15.84 11.32
C VAL A 198 -15.58 -15.61 9.83
N TYR A 199 -16.72 -16.04 9.32
CA TYR A 199 -17.18 -15.71 7.97
C TYR A 199 -18.19 -14.57 8.02
N ILE A 200 -18.05 -13.60 7.11
CA ILE A 200 -18.95 -12.46 6.94
C ILE A 200 -19.36 -12.39 5.47
N GLN A 201 -20.64 -12.14 5.22
CA GLN A 201 -21.23 -12.02 3.89
C GLN A 201 -22.15 -10.79 3.83
N LEU A 202 -21.93 -9.92 2.84
CA LEU A 202 -22.60 -8.62 2.77
C LEU A 202 -24.07 -8.70 2.31
N SER A 203 -24.39 -9.58 1.36
CA SER A 203 -25.76 -9.79 0.86
C SER A 203 -26.05 -11.26 0.57
N GLU A 204 -27.30 -11.62 0.31
CA GLU A 204 -27.68 -13.02 0.07
C GLU A 204 -27.00 -13.65 -1.17
N HIS A 205 -26.80 -12.86 -2.23
CA HIS A 205 -26.30 -13.35 -3.51
C HIS A 205 -25.12 -12.51 -4.01
N LEU A 206 -24.05 -13.16 -4.46
CA LEU A 206 -22.88 -12.47 -5.05
C LEU A 206 -23.27 -11.66 -6.30
N GLN A 207 -24.35 -12.06 -6.97
CA GLN A 207 -24.94 -11.35 -8.10
C GLN A 207 -25.34 -9.89 -7.75
N ASP A 208 -25.64 -9.60 -6.48
CA ASP A 208 -26.01 -8.25 -6.02
C ASP A 208 -24.88 -7.23 -6.23
N VAL A 209 -23.61 -7.66 -6.30
CA VAL A 209 -22.46 -6.80 -6.64
C VAL A 209 -22.65 -6.11 -8.00
N PHE A 210 -23.39 -6.74 -8.92
CA PHE A 210 -23.72 -6.18 -10.23
C PHE A 210 -25.07 -5.48 -10.28
N GLU A 211 -26.07 -6.00 -9.56
CA GLU A 211 -27.47 -5.60 -9.70
C GLU A 211 -27.90 -4.55 -8.68
N LYS A 212 -27.20 -4.46 -7.54
CA LYS A 212 -27.51 -3.60 -6.40
C LYS A 212 -26.25 -2.94 -5.85
N ASN A 213 -25.40 -2.44 -6.75
CA ASN A 213 -24.08 -1.91 -6.44
C ASN A 213 -24.11 -0.89 -5.28
N ASP A 214 -24.96 0.14 -5.35
CA ASP A 214 -25.08 1.16 -4.29
C ASP A 214 -25.47 0.58 -2.92
N GLN A 215 -26.28 -0.49 -2.89
CA GLN A 215 -26.66 -1.14 -1.64
C GLN A 215 -25.50 -1.94 -1.05
N ILE A 216 -24.72 -2.62 -1.90
CA ILE A 216 -23.51 -3.33 -1.48
C ILE A 216 -22.48 -2.34 -0.96
N ASP A 217 -22.28 -1.21 -1.64
CA ASP A 217 -21.34 -0.18 -1.21
C ASP A 217 -21.77 0.42 0.13
N GLY A 218 -23.06 0.73 0.32
CA GLY A 218 -23.61 1.12 1.62
C GLY A 218 -23.36 0.07 2.71
N GLN A 219 -23.49 -1.23 2.38
CA GLN A 219 -23.20 -2.31 3.32
C GLN A 219 -21.70 -2.40 3.66
N ARG A 220 -20.81 -2.19 2.69
CA ARG A 220 -19.35 -2.14 2.93
C ARG A 220 -19.02 -1.03 3.91
N GLU A 221 -19.59 0.16 3.72
CA GLU A 221 -19.38 1.29 4.64
C GLU A 221 -19.87 0.99 6.06
N LEU A 222 -21.04 0.37 6.22
CA LEU A 222 -21.54 -0.04 7.54
C LEU A 222 -20.59 -1.03 8.24
N VAL A 223 -20.08 -2.02 7.50
CA VAL A 223 -19.11 -2.99 8.03
C VAL A 223 -17.78 -2.33 8.38
N LYS A 224 -17.23 -1.49 7.49
CA LYS A 224 -15.99 -0.77 7.74
C LYS A 224 -16.10 0.14 8.96
N HIS A 225 -17.22 0.86 9.09
CA HIS A 225 -17.48 1.67 10.28
C HIS A 225 -17.52 0.85 11.56
N HIS A 226 -18.19 -0.31 11.54
CA HIS A 226 -18.28 -1.20 12.71
C HIS A 226 -16.93 -1.82 13.11
N LEU A 227 -16.12 -2.24 12.14
CA LEU A 227 -14.80 -2.84 12.39
C LEU A 227 -13.72 -1.77 12.68
N GLY A 228 -13.99 -0.51 12.33
CA GLY A 228 -13.04 0.60 12.31
C GLY A 228 -12.53 0.82 10.89
N TYR A 229 -12.54 2.08 10.41
CA TYR A 229 -12.15 2.55 9.06
C TYR A 229 -10.66 2.37 8.66
N ASP A 230 -10.00 1.46 9.34
CA ASP A 230 -8.82 1.72 10.14
C ASP A 230 -7.77 0.66 9.89
N ALA A 231 -8.30 -0.54 9.92
CA ALA A 231 -7.81 -1.67 9.20
C ALA A 231 -8.05 -1.57 7.69
N PHE A 232 -8.77 -0.56 7.19
CA PHE A 232 -9.03 -0.39 5.76
C PHE A 232 -8.19 0.74 5.19
N TRP A 233 -7.88 0.65 3.91
CA TRP A 233 -7.16 1.71 3.23
C TRP A 233 -8.00 2.98 3.08
N SER A 234 -7.31 4.11 3.12
CA SER A 234 -7.82 5.41 2.70
C SER A 234 -6.78 6.11 1.83
N ALA A 235 -7.24 6.84 0.81
CA ALA A 235 -6.35 7.54 -0.11
C ALA A 235 -5.47 8.57 0.62
N GLU A 236 -6.07 9.31 1.56
CA GLU A 236 -5.41 10.35 2.35
C GLU A 236 -4.21 9.83 3.16
N LYS A 237 -4.35 8.63 3.73
CA LYS A 237 -3.35 8.02 4.63
C LYS A 237 -2.53 6.94 3.92
N SER A 238 -2.73 6.74 2.63
CA SER A 238 -1.97 5.78 1.85
C SER A 238 -0.52 6.24 1.65
N TYR A 239 0.40 5.29 1.55
CA TYR A 239 1.82 5.57 1.27
C TYR A 239 2.41 4.56 0.31
N VAL A 240 3.55 4.95 -0.25
CA VAL A 240 4.32 4.17 -1.19
C VAL A 240 5.10 3.08 -0.46
N ILE A 241 4.91 1.82 -0.87
CA ILE A 241 5.57 0.65 -0.26
C ILE A 241 6.86 0.29 -1.00
N ASN A 242 6.90 0.37 -2.33
CA ASN A 242 8.00 -0.20 -3.14
C ASN A 242 8.52 0.76 -4.23
N ILE A 243 9.18 1.86 -3.84
CA ILE A 243 9.83 2.78 -4.77
C ILE A 243 11.21 3.17 -4.24
N ASP A 244 12.19 3.17 -5.14
CA ASP A 244 13.61 3.45 -4.91
C ASP A 244 14.08 4.84 -5.42
N TYR A 245 13.29 5.52 -6.27
CA TYR A 245 13.58 6.89 -6.73
C TYR A 245 12.34 7.68 -7.21
N ARG A 246 12.52 9.00 -7.39
CA ARG A 246 11.58 9.97 -7.98
C ARG A 246 12.31 10.88 -8.98
N PHE A 247 11.60 11.42 -9.96
CA PHE A 247 12.11 12.48 -10.83
C PHE A 247 11.46 13.83 -10.49
N LEU A 248 12.27 14.88 -10.31
CA LEU A 248 11.81 16.25 -10.13
C LEU A 248 11.68 16.95 -11.49
N LYS A 249 10.45 17.25 -11.91
CA LYS A 249 10.12 17.91 -13.19
C LYS A 249 10.54 19.38 -13.26
N GLY A 250 10.79 20.02 -12.13
CA GLY A 250 11.18 21.43 -12.10
C GLY A 250 12.63 21.66 -12.51
N LEU A 251 13.44 20.60 -12.62
CA LEU A 251 14.86 20.67 -12.95
C LEU A 251 15.15 20.16 -14.37
N SER A 252 16.08 20.80 -15.06
CA SER A 252 16.61 20.33 -16.35
C SER A 252 17.73 19.28 -16.20
N GLU A 253 18.47 19.31 -15.08
CA GLU A 253 19.54 18.38 -14.72
C GLU A 253 19.40 17.96 -13.24
N HIS A 254 20.13 16.94 -12.78
CA HIS A 254 20.09 16.49 -11.36
C HIS A 254 18.68 16.10 -10.86
N THR A 255 17.84 15.59 -11.76
CA THR A 255 16.40 15.42 -11.54
C THR A 255 16.05 14.19 -10.69
N VAL A 256 16.97 13.23 -10.54
CA VAL A 256 16.71 11.96 -9.85
C VAL A 256 16.99 12.08 -8.37
N VAL A 257 15.95 11.88 -7.55
CA VAL A 257 16.07 11.74 -6.10
C VAL A 257 15.96 10.27 -5.74
N HIS A 258 17.01 9.70 -5.17
CA HIS A 258 16.96 8.37 -4.60
C HIS A 258 16.20 8.40 -3.27
N ILE A 259 15.21 7.52 -3.13
CA ILE A 259 14.40 7.38 -1.93
C ILE A 259 14.47 5.93 -1.48
N PRO A 260 15.10 5.63 -0.35
CA PRO A 260 15.13 4.26 0.16
C PRO A 260 13.72 3.71 0.37
N LEU A 261 13.56 2.42 0.08
CA LEU A 261 12.30 1.70 0.26
C LEU A 261 11.76 1.87 1.69
N GLN A 262 10.46 2.15 1.80
CA GLN A 262 9.74 1.94 3.06
C GLN A 262 9.69 0.43 3.28
N THR A 263 10.15 -0.08 4.42
CA THR A 263 10.09 -1.54 4.63
C THR A 263 8.64 -2.04 4.66
N ASN A 264 8.45 -3.35 4.49
CA ASN A 264 7.11 -3.96 4.47
C ASN A 264 6.41 -3.97 5.84
N TYR A 265 7.02 -3.41 6.89
CA TYR A 265 6.43 -3.35 8.22
C TYR A 265 6.36 -1.91 8.69
N THR A 266 5.14 -1.41 8.77
CA THR A 266 4.81 -0.08 9.25
C THR A 266 3.54 -0.22 10.05
N ASP A 267 3.65 -0.20 11.38
CA ASP A 267 2.50 -0.20 12.30
C ASP A 267 1.89 1.21 12.37
N VAL A 268 1.61 1.77 11.20
CA VAL A 268 1.05 3.12 11.05
C VAL A 268 -0.46 3.06 11.22
N PHE A 269 -1.08 1.93 10.85
CA PHE A 269 -2.52 1.71 10.89
C PHE A 269 -2.81 0.37 11.56
N ARG A 270 -4.07 0.14 11.95
CA ARG A 270 -4.49 -1.08 12.63
C ARG A 270 -4.45 -2.27 11.67
N VAL A 271 -3.30 -2.92 11.60
CA VAL A 271 -3.05 -4.06 10.72
C VAL A 271 -2.92 -5.34 11.53
N PRO A 272 -3.28 -6.49 10.95
CA PRO A 272 -3.11 -7.77 11.62
C PRO A 272 -1.61 -8.13 11.77
N HIS A 273 -1.26 -8.73 12.91
CA HIS A 273 0.05 -9.35 13.07
C HIS A 273 0.06 -10.75 12.43
N PHE A 274 0.71 -10.86 11.27
CA PHE A 274 0.86 -12.15 10.58
C PHE A 274 2.03 -12.97 11.14
N ASN A 275 1.75 -14.21 11.56
CA ASN A 275 2.75 -15.19 11.99
C ASN A 275 3.16 -16.07 10.81
N LEU A 276 4.06 -15.56 9.98
CA LEU A 276 4.52 -16.23 8.77
C LEU A 276 5.45 -17.41 9.09
N ILE A 277 5.31 -18.53 8.37
CA ILE A 277 6.01 -19.77 8.66
C ILE A 277 7.09 -20.00 7.61
N SER A 278 8.36 -20.00 8.02
CA SER A 278 9.48 -20.30 7.12
C SER A 278 9.53 -21.77 6.73
N ASP A 279 10.13 -22.10 5.58
CA ASP A 279 10.45 -23.47 5.18
C ASP A 279 11.92 -23.60 4.73
N SER A 280 12.31 -24.79 4.26
CA SER A 280 13.70 -25.06 3.83
C SER A 280 14.16 -24.27 2.60
N TYR A 281 13.24 -23.64 1.88
CA TYR A 281 13.52 -22.93 0.64
C TYR A 281 13.39 -21.42 0.79
N MET A 282 12.58 -20.93 1.72
CA MET A 282 12.33 -19.51 1.94
C MET A 282 12.23 -19.16 3.43
N GLN A 283 12.99 -18.13 3.83
CA GLN A 283 12.79 -17.49 5.12
C GLN A 283 11.58 -16.54 5.04
N ALA A 284 10.72 -16.63 6.05
CA ALA A 284 9.68 -15.66 6.27
C ALA A 284 10.30 -14.30 6.62
N GLU A 285 9.71 -13.24 6.12
CA GLU A 285 10.07 -11.91 6.58
C GLU A 285 9.77 -11.79 8.07
N THR A 286 10.76 -11.33 8.84
CA THR A 286 10.63 -11.17 10.29
C THR A 286 10.26 -9.73 10.57
N PRO A 287 9.13 -9.44 11.24
CA PRO A 287 8.81 -8.08 11.64
C PRO A 287 9.91 -7.53 12.56
N PRO A 288 10.14 -6.20 12.57
CA PRO A 288 11.09 -5.60 13.49
C PRO A 288 10.69 -5.92 14.95
N ALA A 289 11.68 -6.22 15.78
CA ALA A 289 11.45 -6.58 17.19
C ALA A 289 10.75 -5.46 17.99
N ASN A 290 10.97 -4.21 17.58
CA ASN A 290 10.29 -3.04 18.10
C ASN A 290 10.04 -2.05 16.97
N ILE A 291 8.76 -1.80 16.66
CA ILE A 291 8.39 -0.88 15.58
C ILE A 291 8.77 0.57 15.87
N TYR A 292 8.78 1.01 17.14
CA TYR A 292 9.22 2.35 17.50
C TYR A 292 10.70 2.56 17.20
N THR A 293 11.53 1.53 17.41
CA THR A 293 12.93 1.56 17.02
C THR A 293 13.04 1.69 15.50
N TYR A 294 12.31 0.87 14.74
CA TYR A 294 12.31 0.97 13.28
C TYR A 294 11.86 2.35 12.77
N LEU A 295 10.75 2.89 13.29
CA LEU A 295 10.23 4.20 12.89
C LEU A 295 11.20 5.36 13.21
N SER A 296 12.09 5.17 14.19
CA SER A 296 13.16 6.11 14.52
C SER A 296 14.43 5.97 13.65
N GLU A 297 14.56 4.87 12.89
CA GLU A 297 15.68 4.69 11.97
C GLU A 297 15.67 5.76 10.88
N ILE A 298 16.86 6.16 10.46
CA ILE A 298 17.04 7.24 9.49
C ILE A 298 17.21 6.66 8.09
N LYS A 299 16.39 7.14 7.15
CA LYS A 299 16.59 6.99 5.71
C LYS A 299 17.16 8.28 5.12
N LYS A 300 18.16 8.11 4.25
CA LYS A 300 18.80 9.22 3.54
C LYS A 300 18.21 9.33 2.14
N LEU A 301 17.67 10.50 1.80
CA LEU A 301 17.24 10.84 0.46
C LEU A 301 18.30 11.73 -0.16
N GLU A 302 18.63 11.51 -1.43
CA GLU A 302 19.74 12.23 -2.04
C GLU A 302 19.66 12.31 -3.57
N THR A 303 20.24 13.39 -4.08
CA THR A 303 20.66 13.54 -5.48
C THR A 303 22.19 13.44 -5.53
N ASP A 304 22.81 13.74 -6.66
CA ASP A 304 24.25 13.94 -6.74
C ASP A 304 24.72 15.27 -6.10
N GLN A 305 23.82 16.23 -5.86
CA GLN A 305 24.14 17.58 -5.40
C GLN A 305 23.76 17.86 -3.94
N TRP A 306 22.73 17.21 -3.41
CA TRP A 306 22.22 17.46 -2.07
C TRP A 306 21.71 16.17 -1.41
N SER A 307 21.52 16.23 -0.09
CA SER A 307 20.91 15.14 0.67
C SER A 307 20.12 15.64 1.86
N ILE A 308 19.22 14.79 2.34
CA ILE A 308 18.41 14.99 3.55
C ILE A 308 18.23 13.66 4.26
N GLN A 309 18.09 13.70 5.59
CA GLN A 309 17.81 12.55 6.41
C GLN A 309 16.42 12.68 7.02
N LEU A 310 15.60 11.65 6.83
CA LEU A 310 14.27 11.54 7.41
C LEU A 310 14.19 10.27 8.25
N SER A 311 13.46 10.29 9.34
CA SER A 311 13.12 9.03 10.02
C SER A 311 12.12 8.22 9.19
N GLN A 312 12.04 6.91 9.45
CA GLN A 312 11.06 6.02 8.81
C GLN A 312 9.60 6.38 9.13
N ALA A 313 9.38 7.24 10.13
CA ALA A 313 8.09 7.83 10.48
C ALA A 313 7.54 8.82 9.42
N TRP A 314 8.38 9.32 8.51
CA TRP A 314 7.96 10.14 7.38
C TRP A 314 7.58 9.27 6.19
N LEU A 315 6.30 9.20 5.87
CA LEU A 315 5.74 8.30 4.88
C LEU A 315 5.54 9.03 3.55
N LEU A 316 6.03 8.44 2.46
CA LEU A 316 5.96 9.01 1.11
C LEU A 316 4.54 8.86 0.56
N ARG A 317 3.91 9.98 0.19
CA ARG A 317 2.57 9.97 -0.42
C ARG A 317 2.63 9.39 -1.85
N PRO A 318 1.62 8.61 -2.28
CA PRO A 318 1.52 8.15 -3.65
C PRO A 318 1.32 9.33 -4.60
N PHE A 319 1.94 9.25 -5.77
CA PHE A 319 1.71 10.19 -6.85
C PHE A 319 0.40 9.81 -7.57
N ASP A 320 -0.54 10.75 -7.67
CA ASP A 320 -1.74 10.59 -8.50
C ASP A 320 -1.54 11.33 -9.84
N PRO A 321 -1.13 10.62 -10.91
CA PRO A 321 -0.94 11.22 -12.23
C PRO A 321 -2.23 11.78 -12.82
N VAL A 322 -3.38 11.19 -12.49
CA VAL A 322 -4.67 11.54 -13.10
C VAL A 322 -5.19 12.87 -12.53
N ALA A 323 -5.05 13.09 -11.23
CA ALA A 323 -5.38 14.37 -10.60
C ALA A 323 -4.59 15.56 -11.18
N LEU A 324 -3.41 15.29 -11.74
CA LEU A 324 -2.49 16.29 -12.30
C LEU A 324 -2.52 16.36 -13.83
N GLY A 325 -3.42 15.63 -14.49
CA GLY A 325 -3.61 15.68 -15.95
C GLY A 325 -2.56 14.90 -16.76
N TYR A 326 -1.81 13.98 -16.13
CA TYR A 326 -0.91 13.05 -16.82
C TYR A 326 -1.65 11.83 -17.36
N SER A 327 -1.05 11.14 -18.33
CA SER A 327 -1.67 9.95 -18.94
C SER A 327 -1.47 8.72 -18.06
N ALA A 328 -2.40 7.75 -18.14
CA ALA A 328 -2.31 6.50 -17.39
C ALA A 328 -1.13 5.61 -17.86
N ASP A 329 -0.51 5.91 -18.99
CA ASP A 329 0.67 5.18 -19.48
C ASP A 329 1.98 5.70 -18.85
N ASP A 330 1.95 6.85 -18.16
CA ASP A 330 3.09 7.45 -17.45
C ASP A 330 3.34 6.80 -16.06
N ILE A 331 2.51 5.83 -15.66
CA ILE A 331 2.49 5.21 -14.31
C ILE A 331 3.73 4.31 -14.05
N TYR A 332 4.39 3.82 -15.11
CA TYR A 332 5.51 2.89 -15.00
C TYR A 332 6.89 3.53 -14.79
N SER A 333 6.97 4.87 -14.70
CA SER A 333 8.21 5.59 -14.41
C SER A 333 8.11 6.33 -13.09
N HIS A 334 8.24 5.64 -11.96
CA HIS A 334 8.69 6.19 -10.66
C HIS A 334 8.19 7.60 -10.24
N GLY A 335 7.02 8.06 -10.73
CA GLY A 335 6.40 9.36 -10.51
C GLY A 335 7.29 10.58 -10.81
N ASP A 336 7.16 11.16 -11.99
CA ASP A 336 7.66 12.51 -12.25
C ASP A 336 6.82 13.56 -11.49
N VAL A 337 7.42 14.25 -10.51
CA VAL A 337 6.73 15.17 -9.59
C VAL A 337 7.35 16.58 -9.61
N GLN A 338 6.57 17.61 -9.29
CA GLN A 338 7.12 18.94 -9.01
C GLN A 338 7.64 19.04 -7.57
N GLU A 339 6.92 18.44 -6.62
CA GLU A 339 7.27 18.33 -5.22
C GLU A 339 7.04 16.88 -4.77
N ILE A 340 7.96 16.34 -3.98
CA ILE A 340 7.81 15.06 -3.30
C ILE A 340 7.13 15.33 -1.97
N GLU A 341 6.01 14.66 -1.73
CA GLU A 341 5.17 14.87 -0.55
C GLU A 341 5.35 13.74 0.46
N PHE A 342 5.57 14.10 1.72
CA PHE A 342 5.57 13.19 2.85
C PHE A 342 4.57 13.66 3.90
N PHE A 343 4.04 12.72 4.65
CA PHE A 343 3.34 12.99 5.89
C PHE A 343 4.01 12.27 7.05
N TYR A 344 4.00 12.91 8.21
CA TYR A 344 4.44 12.24 9.44
C TYR A 344 3.36 11.26 9.88
N LYS A 345 3.75 10.07 10.35
CA LYS A 345 2.79 9.09 10.86
C LYS A 345 1.82 9.74 11.86
N PRO A 346 0.51 9.45 11.79
CA PRO A 346 -0.43 9.89 12.80
C PRO A 346 -0.07 9.35 14.20
N ASP A 347 -0.43 10.08 15.25
CA ASP A 347 -0.22 9.65 16.65
C ASP A 347 -1.21 8.59 17.11
N GLY A 348 -2.44 8.69 16.60
CA GLY A 348 -3.47 7.69 16.75
C GLY A 348 -4.08 7.37 15.40
N TYR A 349 -4.79 6.25 15.35
CA TYR A 349 -5.44 5.80 14.15
C TYR A 349 -6.45 6.84 13.59
N ASP A 350 -7.36 7.33 14.44
CA ASP A 350 -8.39 8.32 14.06
C ASP A 350 -7.84 9.75 13.90
N SER A 351 -6.54 9.96 14.19
CA SER A 351 -5.92 11.27 14.06
C SER A 351 -5.81 11.68 12.59
N PRO A 352 -6.02 12.97 12.27
CA PRO A 352 -5.71 13.49 10.95
C PRO A 352 -4.20 13.48 10.72
N ILE A 353 -3.79 13.71 9.46
CA ILE A 353 -2.41 14.06 9.17
C ILE A 353 -2.17 15.47 9.69
N GLU A 354 -1.35 15.61 10.72
CA GLU A 354 -1.05 16.91 11.33
C GLU A 354 0.22 17.55 10.76
N LYS A 355 1.12 16.74 10.19
CA LYS A 355 2.45 17.20 9.77
C LYS A 355 2.78 16.70 8.38
N GLU A 356 3.19 17.61 7.53
CA GLU A 356 3.58 17.35 6.15
C GLU A 356 4.96 17.94 5.85
N LEU A 357 5.64 17.31 4.88
CA LEU A 357 6.94 17.73 4.40
C LEU A 357 6.95 17.67 2.88
N PHE A 358 7.39 18.76 2.25
CA PHE A 358 7.45 18.90 0.80
C PHE A 358 8.89 19.15 0.39
N ILE A 359 9.36 18.42 -0.61
CA ILE A 359 10.68 18.61 -1.22
C ILE A 359 10.49 18.90 -2.71
N GLY A 360 10.76 20.13 -3.12
CA GLY A 360 10.70 20.53 -4.53
C GLY A 360 12.00 21.13 -5.01
N ALA A 361 12.21 21.13 -6.32
CA ALA A 361 13.35 21.81 -6.93
C ALA A 361 12.99 22.39 -8.30
N TRP A 362 13.54 23.56 -8.61
CA TRP A 362 13.26 24.29 -9.86
C TRP A 362 14.48 25.01 -10.41
N ASP A 363 14.58 25.07 -11.74
CA ASP A 363 15.58 25.87 -12.43
C ASP A 363 15.38 27.38 -12.17
N ARG A 364 16.50 28.10 -12.06
CA ARG A 364 16.53 29.56 -11.96
C ARG A 364 16.43 30.19 -13.35
N THR A 365 15.23 30.58 -13.72
CA THR A 365 14.95 31.19 -15.04
C THR A 365 15.59 32.57 -15.25
N ASP A 366 16.12 33.19 -14.19
CA ASP A 366 16.72 34.51 -14.16
C ASP A 366 18.22 34.51 -13.83
N GLN A 367 18.86 33.33 -13.86
CA GLN A 367 20.29 33.14 -13.57
C GLN A 367 21.24 34.05 -14.37
N GLU A 368 20.86 34.46 -15.59
CA GLU A 368 21.64 35.37 -16.43
C GLU A 368 21.46 36.86 -16.05
N LYS A 369 20.41 37.18 -15.28
CA LYS A 369 20.00 38.56 -14.98
C LYS A 369 20.40 38.98 -13.57
N ILE A 370 20.29 38.07 -12.61
CA ILE A 370 20.62 38.35 -11.21
C ILE A 370 21.54 37.28 -10.65
N SER A 371 22.50 37.72 -9.84
CA SER A 371 23.42 36.80 -9.16
C SER A 371 22.66 35.90 -8.18
N ARG A 372 23.27 34.78 -7.82
CA ARG A 372 22.74 33.87 -6.79
C ARG A 372 22.46 34.60 -5.46
N GLN A 373 23.36 35.48 -5.04
CA GLN A 373 23.22 36.23 -3.80
C GLN A 373 22.03 37.19 -3.87
N GLU A 374 21.88 37.93 -4.97
CA GLU A 374 20.73 38.83 -5.18
C GLU A 374 19.40 38.05 -5.25
N TYR A 375 19.38 36.90 -5.92
CA TYR A 375 18.22 36.00 -5.94
C TYR A 375 17.86 35.51 -4.54
N THR A 376 18.87 35.18 -3.72
CA THR A 376 18.69 34.72 -2.33
C THR A 376 18.05 35.81 -1.47
N GLU A 377 18.53 37.04 -1.58
CA GLU A 377 18.00 38.18 -0.82
C GLU A 377 16.55 38.53 -1.21
N SER A 378 16.17 38.37 -2.48
CA SER A 378 14.78 38.58 -2.91
C SER A 378 13.88 37.39 -2.56
N SER A 379 14.43 36.18 -2.49
CA SER A 379 13.67 34.95 -2.21
C SER A 379 13.01 34.97 -0.85
N ILE A 380 13.64 35.53 0.20
CA ILE A 380 13.02 35.57 1.52
C ILE A 380 11.72 36.38 1.54
N GLN A 381 11.69 37.50 0.79
CA GLN A 381 10.51 38.34 0.68
C GLN A 381 9.41 37.62 -0.12
N ALA A 382 9.79 36.97 -1.21
CA ALA A 382 8.88 36.14 -1.99
C ALA A 382 8.30 35.00 -1.15
N LEU A 383 9.10 34.37 -0.28
CA LEU A 383 8.60 33.35 0.63
C LEU A 383 7.55 33.95 1.56
N ILE A 384 7.83 35.05 2.26
CA ILE A 384 6.90 35.72 3.19
C ILE A 384 5.57 36.09 2.51
N GLU A 385 5.61 36.53 1.25
CA GLU A 385 4.43 36.97 0.51
C GLU A 385 3.54 35.83 -0.01
N ASN A 386 4.10 34.64 -0.21
CA ASN A 386 3.40 33.49 -0.80
C ASN A 386 2.90 32.46 0.24
N TYR A 387 2.74 32.87 1.50
CA TYR A 387 2.18 31.98 2.52
C TYR A 387 0.69 31.72 2.29
N PRO A 388 0.19 30.55 2.72
CA PRO A 388 -1.24 30.28 2.79
C PRO A 388 -1.98 31.38 3.56
N PRO A 389 -3.27 31.61 3.29
CA PRO A 389 -4.07 32.53 4.08
C PRO A 389 -3.99 32.20 5.58
N ALA A 390 -3.60 33.19 6.39
CA ALA A 390 -3.61 33.06 7.84
C ALA A 390 -5.06 33.17 8.38
N ALA A 391 -5.37 32.40 9.42
CA ALA A 391 -6.58 32.58 10.21
C ALA A 391 -6.52 33.88 11.02
N SER A 392 -5.35 34.24 11.55
CA SER A 392 -5.11 35.49 12.26
C SER A 392 -4.05 36.35 11.58
N LYS A 393 -2.79 35.94 11.68
CA LYS A 393 -1.64 36.59 11.06
C LYS A 393 -0.41 35.70 11.18
N TRP A 394 0.43 35.72 10.16
CA TRP A 394 1.76 35.12 10.24
C TRP A 394 2.69 35.95 11.13
N VAL A 395 3.37 35.26 12.04
CA VAL A 395 4.41 35.81 12.91
C VAL A 395 5.72 35.08 12.61
N THR A 396 6.75 35.82 12.24
CA THR A 396 8.08 35.26 12.02
C THR A 396 8.72 34.87 13.35
N VAL A 397 9.02 33.58 13.49
CA VAL A 397 9.78 32.99 14.60
C VAL A 397 11.27 33.16 14.33
N GLU A 398 11.70 32.84 13.11
CA GLU A 398 13.09 32.93 12.68
C GLU A 398 13.18 33.22 11.18
N SER A 399 14.16 34.02 10.79
CA SER A 399 14.48 34.26 9.39
C SER A 399 15.98 34.43 9.26
N LYS A 400 16.61 33.71 8.32
CA LYS A 400 18.07 33.70 8.17
C LYS A 400 18.46 33.54 6.71
N ILE A 401 19.49 34.27 6.30
CA ILE A 401 20.17 34.11 5.01
C ILE A 401 21.65 33.81 5.29
N VAL A 402 22.22 32.85 4.56
CA VAL A 402 23.64 32.52 4.63
C VAL A 402 24.18 32.32 3.22
N HIS A 403 25.30 32.95 2.89
CA HIS A 403 25.98 32.75 1.62
C HIS A 403 27.22 31.88 1.79
N PHE A 404 27.34 30.88 0.93
CA PHE A 404 28.52 30.04 0.75
C PHE A 404 29.13 30.32 -0.64
N GLU A 405 30.31 29.75 -0.90
CA GLU A 405 31.01 29.93 -2.17
C GLU A 405 30.22 29.36 -3.35
N GLU A 406 29.65 28.16 -3.20
CA GLU A 406 28.97 27.43 -4.28
C GLU A 406 27.44 27.49 -4.21
N TYR A 407 26.88 27.92 -3.07
CA TYR A 407 25.43 27.98 -2.87
C TYR A 407 25.04 29.09 -1.89
N SER A 408 23.75 29.26 -1.65
CA SER A 408 23.22 30.13 -0.59
C SER A 408 22.01 29.46 0.05
N GLU A 409 21.76 29.79 1.31
CA GLU A 409 20.65 29.24 2.07
C GLU A 409 19.72 30.35 2.55
N VAL A 410 18.42 30.08 2.46
CA VAL A 410 17.37 30.87 3.09
C VAL A 410 16.63 29.97 4.07
N TYR A 411 16.39 30.44 5.29
CA TYR A 411 15.53 29.81 6.27
C TYR A 411 14.46 30.79 6.75
N LEU A 412 13.22 30.33 6.83
CA LEU A 412 12.07 31.09 7.31
C LEU A 412 11.15 30.17 8.12
N ASP A 413 10.89 30.53 9.37
CA ASP A 413 9.97 29.82 10.28
C ASP A 413 8.89 30.80 10.73
N GLN A 414 7.63 30.48 10.46
CA GLN A 414 6.49 31.32 10.81
C GLN A 414 5.37 30.52 11.45
N THR A 415 4.61 31.19 12.33
CA THR A 415 3.44 30.63 13.00
C THR A 415 2.24 31.53 12.83
N ASP A 416 1.06 30.92 12.70
CA ASP A 416 -0.24 31.58 12.78
C ASP A 416 -1.02 31.01 13.97
N GLN A 417 -1.53 31.91 14.82
CA GLN A 417 -2.34 31.52 15.97
C GLN A 417 -3.77 31.23 15.50
N GLN A 418 -4.21 29.98 15.69
CA GLN A 418 -5.58 29.55 15.46
C GLN A 418 -6.35 29.47 16.79
N ASP A 419 -7.64 29.13 16.72
CA ASP A 419 -8.52 29.12 17.90
C ASP A 419 -8.05 28.16 19.00
N PHE A 420 -7.42 27.03 18.62
CA PHE A 420 -7.06 25.95 19.56
C PHE A 420 -5.59 25.49 19.50
N ASN A 421 -4.84 25.94 18.48
CA ASN A 421 -3.50 25.45 18.15
C ASN A 421 -2.70 26.54 17.41
N LEU A 422 -1.41 26.29 17.20
CA LEU A 422 -0.60 27.01 16.23
C LEU A 422 -0.59 26.24 14.92
N PHE A 423 -0.68 26.96 13.81
CA PHE A 423 -0.25 26.45 12.51
C PHE A 423 1.17 26.96 12.25
N ARG A 424 2.13 26.06 12.08
CA ARG A 424 3.52 26.41 11.82
C ARG A 424 3.92 25.99 10.42
N ILE A 425 4.67 26.84 9.74
CA ILE A 425 5.35 26.53 8.49
C ILE A 425 6.80 26.95 8.62
N ALA A 426 7.72 26.01 8.38
CA ALA A 426 9.14 26.27 8.31
C ALA A 426 9.66 25.89 6.92
N ILE A 427 10.51 26.73 6.34
CA ILE A 427 11.02 26.59 4.98
C ILE A 427 12.54 26.74 5.01
N LYS A 428 13.25 25.82 4.36
CA LYS A 428 14.67 25.98 4.01
C LYS A 428 14.83 25.87 2.50
N VAL A 429 15.54 26.81 1.91
CA VAL A 429 15.88 26.82 0.49
C VAL A 429 17.39 26.77 0.33
N ILE A 430 17.89 25.83 -0.46
CA ILE A 430 19.28 25.80 -0.94
C ILE A 430 19.28 26.28 -2.38
N ILE A 431 19.99 27.36 -2.65
CA ILE A 431 20.00 28.06 -3.94
C ILE A 431 21.38 27.87 -4.55
N PHE A 432 21.44 27.27 -5.74
CA PHE A 432 22.62 27.12 -6.58
C PHE A 432 22.63 28.18 -7.68
N ASP A 433 23.64 28.14 -8.55
CA ASP A 433 23.73 29.09 -9.66
C ASP A 433 22.61 28.90 -10.69
N SER A 434 22.24 27.66 -10.99
CA SER A 434 21.25 27.35 -12.03
C SER A 434 19.89 26.86 -11.55
N TYR A 435 19.75 26.52 -10.27
CA TYR A 435 18.51 25.98 -9.72
C TYR A 435 18.44 26.22 -8.20
N PHE A 436 17.30 25.87 -7.60
CA PHE A 436 17.16 25.84 -6.14
C PHE A 436 16.32 24.64 -5.70
N VAL A 437 16.51 24.22 -4.45
CA VAL A 437 15.78 23.14 -3.80
C VAL A 437 15.13 23.70 -2.54
N LYS A 438 13.82 23.45 -2.40
CA LYS A 438 13.00 23.94 -1.29
C LYS A 438 12.51 22.76 -0.47
N LEU A 439 12.72 22.87 0.84
CA LEU A 439 12.16 21.99 1.85
C LEU A 439 11.13 22.79 2.65
N THR A 440 9.87 22.37 2.64
CA THR A 440 8.79 22.97 3.42
C THR A 440 8.29 21.96 4.43
N PHE A 441 8.30 22.31 5.71
CA PHE A 441 7.69 21.56 6.80
C PHE A 441 6.43 22.31 7.27
N MET A 442 5.32 21.61 7.38
CA MET A 442 4.04 22.16 7.82
C MET A 442 3.55 21.36 9.03
N ASP A 443 3.15 22.05 10.09
CA ASP A 443 2.55 21.46 11.29
C ASP A 443 1.23 22.17 11.57
N TYR A 444 0.15 21.53 11.11
CA TYR A 444 -1.21 22.06 11.18
C TYR A 444 -1.74 22.09 12.61
N TRP A 445 -1.17 21.30 13.54
CA TRP A 445 -1.62 21.21 14.91
C TRP A 445 -0.44 21.24 15.88
N CYS A 446 0.20 22.40 15.99
CA CYS A 446 1.29 22.63 16.92
C CYS A 446 0.74 23.17 18.26
N ASN A 447 0.76 22.35 19.31
CA ASN A 447 0.42 22.81 20.67
C ASN A 447 1.57 23.63 21.27
N GLU A 448 2.81 23.14 21.13
CA GLU A 448 4.02 23.81 21.58
C GLU A 448 5.08 23.87 20.48
N LEU A 449 5.64 25.06 20.25
CA LEU A 449 6.67 25.27 19.23
C LEU A 449 7.90 24.38 19.46
N SER A 450 8.26 24.10 20.71
CA SER A 450 9.37 23.21 21.07
C SER A 450 9.17 21.78 20.60
N GLU A 451 7.96 21.23 20.69
CA GLU A 451 7.65 19.87 20.23
C GLU A 451 7.74 19.79 18.70
N SER A 452 7.18 20.78 18.01
CA SER A 452 7.28 20.88 16.55
C SER A 452 8.75 20.98 16.10
N LYS A 453 9.57 21.77 16.81
CA LYS A 453 11.01 21.92 16.54
C LYS A 453 11.82 20.66 16.81
N GLN A 454 11.47 19.85 17.82
CA GLN A 454 12.13 18.56 18.06
C GLN A 454 12.00 17.61 16.86
N ILE A 455 10.90 17.70 16.11
CA ILE A 455 10.69 16.92 14.88
C ILE A 455 11.38 17.58 13.68
N SER A 456 11.22 18.90 13.50
CA SER A 456 11.69 19.59 12.30
C SER A 456 13.19 19.88 12.27
N ASP A 457 13.80 20.23 13.40
CA ASP A 457 15.18 20.73 13.44
C ASP A 457 16.22 19.69 12.99
N PRO A 458 16.10 18.39 13.34
CA PRO A 458 16.97 17.36 12.78
C PRO A 458 16.87 17.25 11.26
N ILE A 459 15.66 17.42 10.71
CA ILE A 459 15.41 17.37 9.27
C ILE A 459 16.13 18.54 8.58
N PHE A 460 15.89 19.77 9.04
CA PHE A 460 16.53 20.97 8.48
C PHE A 460 18.05 20.97 8.63
N SER A 461 18.56 20.45 9.75
CA SER A 461 20.00 20.32 9.99
C SER A 461 20.66 19.29 9.07
N SER A 462 19.92 18.26 8.67
CA SER A 462 20.41 17.22 7.76
C SER A 462 20.28 17.58 6.28
N PHE A 463 19.47 18.59 5.94
CA PHE A 463 19.26 19.04 4.57
C PHE A 463 20.41 19.95 4.13
N GLN A 464 21.33 19.40 3.33
CA GLN A 464 22.60 20.04 3.00
C GLN A 464 23.11 19.68 1.60
N VAL A 465 23.99 20.52 1.06
CA VAL A 465 24.78 20.28 -0.15
C VAL A 465 25.81 19.16 0.12
N LYS A 466 26.12 18.36 -0.90
CA LYS A 466 27.06 17.24 -0.83
C LYS A 466 28.53 17.61 -1.00
#